data_AF-T0ZFR9-F1
#
_entry.id   AF-T0ZFR9-F1
#
_cell.length_a   1.000
_cell.length_b   1.000
_cell.length_c   1.000
_cell.angle_alpha   90.00
_cell.angle_beta   90.00
_cell.angle_gamma   90.00
#
_symmetry.space_group_name_H-M   'P 1'
#
loop_
_entity.id
_entity.type
_entity.pdbx_description
1 polymer ?
#
loop_
_entity_poly.entity_id
_entity_poly.type
_entity_poly.pdbx_seq_one_letter_code
_entity_poly.pdbx_strand_id
1 'polypeptide(L)' 'AHRDGYLRRPHVRPMGQGLELAGLRRDGSEIPVEISLSPIESPDGLLIAAAIRDASGRKRIEHELIAARTAAEQARESAQ' A
#
# COMPACT_ATOMS: atom_id res chain seq x y z
N ALA A 1 -10.55 -11.11 -17.10
CA ALA A 1 -10.82 -9.66 -17.29
C ALA A 1 -9.67 -8.77 -16.80
N HIS A 2 -9.42 -8.65 -15.48
CA HIS A 2 -8.39 -7.72 -14.97
C HIS A 2 -6.94 -8.11 -15.35
N ARG A 3 -6.62 -9.42 -15.35
CA ARG A 3 -5.31 -9.95 -15.78
C ARG A 3 -5.08 -9.78 -17.27
N ASP A 4 -6.02 -10.26 -18.09
CA ASP A 4 -5.95 -10.14 -19.56
C ASP A 4 -5.88 -8.68 -20.02
N GLY A 5 -6.59 -7.78 -19.32
CA GLY A 5 -6.52 -6.34 -19.57
C GLY A 5 -5.14 -5.75 -19.31
N TYR A 6 -4.51 -6.13 -18.20
CA TYR A 6 -3.15 -5.70 -17.90
C TYR A 6 -2.12 -6.27 -18.89
N LEU A 7 -2.25 -7.55 -19.26
CA LEU A 7 -1.34 -8.22 -20.20
C LEU A 7 -1.33 -7.58 -21.60
N ARG A 8 -2.40 -6.90 -22.02
CA ARG A 8 -2.43 -6.16 -23.30
C ARG A 8 -1.51 -4.94 -23.32
N ARG A 9 -1.24 -4.33 -22.17
CA ARG A 9 -0.37 -3.15 -22.05
C ARG A 9 0.30 -3.16 -20.67
N PRO A 10 1.26 -4.07 -20.45
CA PRO A 10 1.89 -4.21 -19.16
C PRO A 10 2.77 -3.00 -18.87
N HIS A 11 2.70 -2.49 -17.64
CA HIS A 11 3.47 -1.33 -17.19
C HIS A 11 3.56 -1.37 -15.67
N VAL A 12 4.58 -0.73 -15.11
CA VAL A 12 4.68 -0.61 -13.65
C VAL A 12 3.46 0.13 -13.12
N ARG A 13 2.73 -0.48 -12.19
CA ARG A 13 1.60 0.18 -11.54
C ARG A 13 1.43 -0.27 -10.09
N PRO A 14 1.04 0.64 -9.18
CA PRO A 14 0.51 0.24 -7.89
C PRO A 14 -0.85 -0.44 -8.09
N MET A 15 -1.20 -1.35 -7.19
CA MET A 15 -2.57 -1.82 -7.03
C MET A 15 -3.22 -1.05 -5.89
N GLY A 16 -4.51 -0.74 -6.02
CA GLY A 16 -5.23 0.02 -5.00
C GLY A 16 -4.86 1.50 -4.97
N GLN A 17 -4.59 2.12 -6.12
CA GLN A 17 -4.39 3.56 -6.17
C GLN A 17 -5.62 4.28 -5.59
N GLY A 18 -5.45 5.03 -4.49
CA GLY A 18 -6.56 5.66 -3.76
C GLY A 18 -7.32 4.76 -2.79
N LEU A 19 -6.89 3.51 -2.59
CA LEU A 19 -7.48 2.54 -1.67
C LEU A 19 -6.40 2.01 -0.71
N GLU A 20 -6.77 1.77 0.54
CA GLU A 20 -5.93 1.00 1.45
C GLU A 20 -6.13 -0.49 1.20
N LEU A 21 -5.07 -1.17 0.78
CA LEU A 21 -5.11 -2.61 0.61
C LEU A 21 -4.77 -3.30 1.92
N ALA A 22 -5.53 -4.34 2.25
CA ALA A 22 -5.25 -5.25 3.35
C ALA A 22 -4.76 -6.60 2.80
N GLY A 23 -3.65 -7.09 3.36
CA GLY A 23 -3.17 -8.45 3.19
C GLY A 23 -3.59 -9.30 4.37
N LEU A 24 -3.99 -10.55 4.10
CA LEU A 24 -4.36 -11.52 5.13
C LEU A 24 -3.19 -12.46 5.40
N ARG A 25 -2.71 -12.49 6.65
CA ARG A 25 -1.71 -13.47 7.09
C ARG A 25 -2.34 -14.85 7.27
N ARG A 26 -1.50 -15.88 7.32
CA ARG A 26 -1.95 -17.27 7.55
C ARG A 26 -2.73 -17.45 8.86
N ASP A 27 -2.42 -16.66 9.87
CA ASP A 27 -3.10 -16.68 11.17
C ASP A 27 -4.45 -15.93 11.16
N GLY A 28 -4.85 -15.33 10.04
CA GLY A 28 -6.08 -14.57 9.89
C GLY A 28 -5.95 -13.10 10.26
N SER A 29 -4.78 -12.61 10.69
CA SER A 29 -4.57 -11.19 10.93
C SER A 29 -4.48 -10.40 9.63
N GLU A 30 -5.16 -9.25 9.58
CA GLU A 30 -5.05 -8.31 8.47
C GLU A 30 -3.92 -7.31 8.71
N ILE A 31 -3.21 -6.97 7.65
CA ILE A 31 -2.24 -5.87 7.64
C ILE A 31 -2.39 -4.97 6.45
N PRO A 32 -2.14 -3.67 6.62
CA PRO A 32 -2.01 -2.79 5.48
C PRO A 32 -0.83 -3.25 4.62
N VAL A 33 -1.06 -3.37 3.32
CA VAL A 33 -0.05 -3.74 2.35
C VAL A 33 0.00 -2.77 1.19
N GLU A 34 1.17 -2.62 0.59
CA GLU A 34 1.36 -1.97 -0.69
C GLU A 34 1.72 -3.01 -1.72
N ILE A 35 1.06 -2.98 -2.87
CA ILE A 35 1.29 -3.93 -3.95
C ILE A 35 1.65 -3.18 -5.22
N SER A 36 2.73 -3.58 -5.87
CA SER A 36 3.13 -3.08 -7.19
C SER A 36 3.31 -4.23 -8.17
N LEU A 37 2.82 -4.05 -9.39
CA LEU A 37 3.09 -4.95 -10.51
C LEU A 37 4.15 -4.35 -11.41
N SER A 38 5.09 -5.17 -11.87
CA SER A 38 6.06 -4.78 -12.89
C SER A 38 6.24 -5.89 -13.93
N PRO A 39 6.19 -5.57 -15.23
CA PRO A 39 6.63 -6.52 -16.25
C PRO A 39 8.14 -6.74 -16.18
N ILE A 40 8.55 -7.97 -16.44
CA ILE A 40 9.95 -8.37 -16.58
C ILE A 40 10.05 -9.17 -17.88
N GLU A 41 10.84 -8.67 -18.82
CA GLU A 41 11.18 -9.42 -20.02
C GLU A 41 12.26 -10.44 -19.69
N SER A 42 12.04 -11.69 -20.11
CA SER A 42 12.98 -12.79 -19.92
C SER A 42 13.11 -13.61 -21.20
N PRO A 43 14.16 -14.44 -21.36
CA PRO A 43 14.30 -15.33 -22.52
C PRO A 43 13.11 -16.26 -22.74
N ASP A 44 12.42 -16.64 -21.66
CA ASP A 44 11.24 -17.52 -21.70
C ASP A 44 9.91 -16.75 -21.92
N GLY A 45 9.98 -15.43 -22.08
CA GLY A 45 8.85 -14.55 -22.35
C GLY A 45 8.58 -13.51 -21.26
N LEU A 46 7.39 -12.91 -21.33
CA LEU A 46 6.96 -11.86 -20.40
C LEU A 46 6.53 -12.45 -19.05
N LEU A 47 7.22 -12.06 -17.98
CA LEU A 47 6.86 -12.35 -16.61
C LEU A 47 6.24 -11.10 -15.97
N ILE A 48 5.29 -11.30 -15.05
CA ILE A 48 4.75 -10.22 -14.21
C ILE A 48 5.19 -10.47 -12.77
N ALA A 49 6.02 -9.58 -12.24
CA ALA A 49 6.36 -9.58 -10.83
C ALA A 49 5.32 -8.78 -10.04
N ALA A 50 4.92 -9.34 -8.89
CA ALA A 50 4.13 -8.65 -7.89
C ALA A 50 4.99 -8.50 -6.63
N ALA A 51 5.28 -7.26 -6.22
CA ALA A 51 5.91 -6.98 -4.95
C ALA A 51 4.84 -6.58 -3.94
N ILE A 52 4.76 -7.31 -2.83
CA ILE A 52 3.82 -7.06 -1.72
C ILE A 52 4.66 -6.64 -0.52
N ARG A 53 4.38 -5.46 0.02
CA ARG A 53 5.13 -4.86 1.13
C ARG A 53 4.19 -4.63 2.31
N ASP A 54 4.63 -5.02 3.50
CA ASP A 54 3.94 -4.66 4.74
C ASP A 54 4.07 -3.15 4.99
N ALA A 55 2.94 -2.45 5.03
CA ALA A 55 2.89 -0.99 5.23
C ALA A 55 2.56 -0.61 6.68
N SER A 56 2.50 -1.58 7.61
CA SER A 56 2.10 -1.36 9.02
C SER A 56 3.00 -0.34 9.71
N GLY A 57 4.31 -0.41 9.47
CA GLY A 57 5.27 0.54 10.05
C GLY A 57 5.05 1.97 9.56
N ARG A 58 4.87 2.15 8.24
CA ARG A 58 4.58 3.45 7.65
C ARG A 58 3.26 4.03 8.17
N LYS A 59 2.21 3.21 8.24
CA LYS A 59 0.88 3.60 8.74
C LYS A 59 0.89 3.97 10.21
N ARG A 60 1.65 3.25 11.03
CA ARG A 60 1.82 3.59 12.45
C ARG A 60 2.43 4.97 12.63
N ILE A 61 3.51 5.27 11.92
CA ILE A 61 4.17 6.59 11.99
C ILE A 61 3.21 7.70 11.51
N GLU A 62 2.47 7.47 10.43
CA GLU A 62 1.45 8.40 9.92
C GLU A 62 0.38 8.70 10.98
N HIS A 63 -0.15 7.68 11.63
CA HIS A 63 -1.14 7.85 12.70
C HIS A 63 -0.58 8.54 13.94
N GLU A 64 0.63 8.19 14.37
CA GLU A 64 1.30 8.84 15.50
C GLU A 64 1.53 10.33 15.22
N LEU A 65 1.92 10.69 14.00
CA LEU A 65 2.09 12.08 13.58
C LEU A 65 0.77 12.85 13.58
N ILE A 66 -0.32 12.25 13.06
CA ILE A 66 -1.65 12.88 13.06
C ILE A 66 -2.13 13.11 14.50
N ALA A 67 -2.04 12.08 15.35
CA ALA A 67 -2.46 12.17 16.75
C ALA A 67 -1.67 13.26 17.51
N ALA A 68 -0.35 13.34 17.31
CA ALA A 68 0.48 14.37 17.93
C ALA A 68 0.09 15.79 17.49
N ARG A 69 -0.24 15.99 16.21
CA ARG A 69 -0.72 17.29 15.70
C ARG A 69 -2.05 17.69 16.33
N THR A 70 -3.02 16.77 16.33
CA THR A 70 -4.34 17.03 16.95
C THR A 70 -4.21 17.35 18.43
N ALA A 71 -3.38 16.62 19.18
CA ALA A 71 -3.16 16.90 20.60
C ALA A 71 -2.51 18.27 20.84
N ALA A 72 -1.55 18.67 19.99
CA ALA A 72 -0.90 19.98 20.09
C ALA A 72 -1.86 21.14 19.80
N GLU A 73 -2.75 20.98 18.81
CA GLU A 73 -3.79 21.96 18.50
C GLU A 73 -4.76 22.12 19.67
N GLN A 74 -5.25 21.02 20.24
CA GLN A 74 -6.16 21.03 21.39
C GLN A 74 -5.52 21.69 22.63
N ALA A 75 -4.26 21.37 22.93
CA ALA A 75 -3.54 21.99 24.04
C ALA A 75 -3.40 23.51 23.85
N ARG A 76 -3.15 23.95 22.61
CA ARG A 76 -3.04 25.38 22.27
C ARG A 76 -4.37 26.12 22.44
N GLU A 77 -5.48 25.48 22.06
CA GLU A 77 -6.83 26.04 22.23
C GLU A 77 -7.23 26.11 23.71
N SER A 78 -6.91 25.09 24.51
CA SER A 78 -7.25 25.07 25.95
C SER A 78 -6.50 26.10 26.81
N ALA A 79 -5.42 26.67 26.27
CA ALA A 79 -4.57 27.65 26.96
C ALA A 79 -4.93 29.11 26.62
N GLN A 80 -5.91 29.33 25.72
CA GLN A 80 -6.50 30.64 25.42
C GLN A 80 -7.77 30.88 26.22
#